data_AF-A0A2N3DJ14-F1
#
_entry.id   AF-A0A2N3DJ14-F1
#
_cell.length_a   1.000
_cell.length_b   1.000
_cell.length_c   1.000
_cell.angle_alpha   90.00
_cell.angle_beta   90.00
_cell.angle_gamma   90.00
#
_symmetry.space_group_name_H-M   'P 1'
#
loop_
_entity.id
_entity.type
_entity.pdbx_description
1 polymer ?
#
loop_
_entity_poly.entity_id
_entity_poly.type
_entity_poly.pdbx_seq_one_letter_code
_entity_poly.pdbx_strand_id
1 'polypeptide(L)'
;MTIYCDESGGLNAGAMTFAAVMLTPEQAAAVHVRFRAVTGLRGELKGSRISLTERAYLLELFDRIGGRAWVAVAKRANLVPAVNGKGPSDLALYGALLDLAVSRWLPETGGVCTDVVIDDGRYDPAILANVRDTIQAGLAGWGRASLADSRRSDGVQIADVIANSLFNVAVESPRAPRITTILAPFLESRVIRVAELTTIPS
;
A
#
# COMPACT_ATOMS: atom_id res chain seq x y z
N MET A 1 -9.99 12.82 5.90
CA MET A 1 -9.09 12.04 5.03
C MET A 1 -9.25 10.58 5.39
N THR A 2 -8.89 9.67 4.49
CA THR A 2 -8.92 8.22 4.70
C THR A 2 -7.59 7.65 4.22
N ILE A 3 -7.05 6.70 4.97
CA ILE A 3 -5.87 5.92 4.58
C ILE A 3 -6.37 4.61 3.98
N TYR A 4 -6.11 4.40 2.70
CA TYR A 4 -6.41 3.17 1.99
C TYR A 4 -5.16 2.30 1.90
N CYS A 5 -5.31 1.04 2.26
CA CYS A 5 -4.23 0.12 2.48
C CYS A 5 -4.38 -1.10 1.58
N ASP A 6 -3.33 -1.41 0.81
CA ASP A 6 -3.21 -2.67 0.05
C ASP A 6 -1.74 -3.09 -0.03
N GLU A 7 -1.51 -4.36 -0.29
CA GLU A 7 -0.19 -4.96 -0.34
C GLU A 7 0.15 -5.59 -1.70
N SER A 8 1.43 -5.92 -1.89
CA SER A 8 1.86 -6.69 -3.05
C SER A 8 3.03 -7.60 -2.70
N GLY A 9 3.06 -8.78 -3.31
CA GLY A 9 4.13 -9.76 -3.12
C GLY A 9 3.92 -10.67 -1.90
N GLY A 10 5.03 -11.13 -1.33
CA GLY A 10 5.09 -12.08 -0.23
C GLY A 10 6.51 -12.62 -0.05
N LEU A 11 6.79 -13.27 1.08
CA LEU A 11 8.15 -13.78 1.38
C LEU A 11 8.71 -14.70 0.28
N ASN A 12 7.85 -15.54 -0.29
CA ASN A 12 8.22 -16.47 -1.36
C ASN A 12 8.51 -15.75 -2.69
N ALA A 13 7.99 -14.54 -2.89
CA ALA A 13 8.21 -13.73 -4.07
C ALA A 13 9.46 -12.84 -3.96
N GLY A 14 10.20 -12.90 -2.85
CA GLY A 14 11.44 -12.15 -2.62
C GLY A 14 11.25 -10.81 -1.89
N ALA A 15 10.06 -10.21 -1.95
CA ALA A 15 9.71 -9.02 -1.19
C ALA A 15 8.20 -8.96 -0.91
N MET A 16 7.81 -8.21 0.11
CA MET A 16 6.43 -7.77 0.33
C MET A 16 6.43 -6.25 0.51
N THR A 17 5.45 -5.58 -0.07
CA THR A 17 5.25 -4.14 0.07
C THR A 17 3.84 -3.85 0.52
N PHE A 18 3.66 -2.78 1.28
CA PHE A 18 2.35 -2.34 1.76
C PHE A 18 2.22 -0.84 1.56
N ALA A 19 1.25 -0.39 0.78
CA ALA A 19 1.00 1.02 0.56
C ALA A 19 -0.13 1.50 1.48
N ALA A 20 0.09 2.60 2.18
CA ALA A 20 -0.90 3.36 2.93
C ALA A 20 -1.10 4.71 2.23
N VAL A 21 -2.16 4.82 1.45
CA VAL A 21 -2.48 5.94 0.57
C VAL A 21 -3.50 6.87 1.24
N MET A 22 -3.17 8.14 1.38
CA MET A 22 -4.04 9.14 2.00
C MET A 22 -4.81 9.94 0.96
N LEU A 23 -6.14 9.79 0.96
CA LEU A 23 -7.08 10.46 0.06
C LEU A 23 -8.42 10.72 0.77
N THR A 24 -9.21 11.67 0.28
CA THR A 24 -10.66 11.65 0.53
C THR A 24 -11.35 10.64 -0.39
N PRO A 25 -12.52 10.10 -0.01
CA PRO A 25 -13.31 9.24 -0.90
C PRO A 25 -13.62 9.92 -2.25
N GLU A 26 -13.89 11.22 -2.24
CA GLU A 26 -14.19 12.00 -3.45
C GLU A 26 -12.96 12.11 -4.37
N GLN A 27 -11.77 12.30 -3.80
CA GLN A 27 -10.52 12.29 -4.56
C GLN A 27 -10.24 10.91 -5.18
N ALA A 28 -10.41 9.83 -4.41
CA ALA A 28 -10.20 8.47 -4.91
C ALA A 28 -11.15 8.16 -6.07
N ALA A 29 -12.45 8.50 -5.91
CA ALA A 29 -13.44 8.36 -6.96
C ALA A 29 -13.11 9.20 -8.21
N ALA A 30 -12.65 10.45 -8.03
CA ALA A 30 -12.27 11.32 -9.13
C ALA A 30 -11.09 10.78 -9.94
N VAL A 31 -10.06 10.22 -9.28
CA VAL A 31 -8.95 9.52 -9.94
C VAL A 31 -9.49 8.37 -10.78
N HIS A 32 -10.36 7.53 -10.21
CA HIS A 32 -10.95 6.39 -10.91
C HIS A 32 -11.79 6.79 -12.12
N VAL A 33 -12.69 7.76 -11.96
CA VAL A 33 -13.52 8.27 -13.07
C VAL A 33 -12.63 8.77 -14.19
N ARG A 34 -11.62 9.59 -13.87
CA ARG A 34 -10.72 10.15 -14.88
C ARG A 34 -9.83 9.10 -15.53
N PHE A 35 -9.33 8.14 -14.75
CA PHE A 35 -8.52 7.04 -15.23
C PHE A 35 -9.29 6.21 -16.26
N ARG A 36 -10.49 5.75 -15.89
CA ARG A 36 -11.37 4.92 -16.74
C ARG A 36 -11.80 5.63 -18.01
N ALA A 37 -12.11 6.93 -17.93
CA ALA A 37 -12.49 7.73 -19.09
C ALA A 37 -11.38 7.78 -20.16
N VAL A 38 -10.11 7.71 -19.77
CA VAL A 38 -8.97 7.77 -20.69
C VAL A 38 -8.50 6.39 -21.14
N THR A 39 -8.50 5.40 -20.26
CA THR A 39 -7.97 4.06 -20.56
C THR A 39 -9.03 3.12 -21.14
N GLY A 40 -10.31 3.43 -20.94
CA GLY A 40 -11.41 2.52 -21.26
C GLY A 40 -11.49 1.31 -20.33
N LEU A 41 -10.76 1.31 -19.20
CA LEU A 41 -10.74 0.20 -18.25
C LEU A 41 -12.16 -0.15 -17.76
N ARG A 42 -12.56 -1.40 -18.00
CA ARG A 42 -13.77 -2.01 -17.45
C ARG A 42 -13.41 -2.97 -16.33
N GLY A 43 -14.19 -2.98 -15.25
CA GLY A 43 -13.93 -3.83 -14.08
C GLY A 43 -12.86 -3.24 -13.15
N GLU A 44 -12.28 -4.09 -12.31
CA GLU A 44 -11.35 -3.69 -11.24
C GLU A 44 -9.99 -3.19 -11.80
N LEU A 45 -9.49 -2.07 -11.26
CA LEU A 45 -8.13 -1.61 -11.44
C LEU A 45 -7.20 -2.46 -10.57
N LYS A 46 -6.30 -3.20 -11.19
CA LYS A 46 -5.28 -4.00 -10.51
C LYS A 46 -3.88 -3.61 -10.98
N GLY A 47 -2.98 -3.30 -10.05
CA GLY A 47 -1.59 -2.93 -10.30
C GLY A 47 -0.85 -3.97 -11.13
N SER A 48 -1.13 -5.26 -10.89
CA SER A 48 -0.54 -6.36 -11.66
C SER A 48 -1.02 -6.45 -13.12
N ARG A 49 -2.13 -5.81 -13.48
CA ARG A 49 -2.80 -5.96 -14.79
C ARG A 49 -2.65 -4.75 -15.71
N ILE A 50 -2.23 -3.61 -15.19
CA ILE A 50 -2.06 -2.40 -16.01
C ILE A 50 -0.68 -2.33 -16.68
N SER A 51 -0.64 -1.65 -17.82
CA SER A 51 0.58 -1.30 -18.54
C SER A 51 1.43 -0.25 -17.80
N LEU A 52 2.66 -0.04 -18.27
CA LEU A 52 3.54 1.00 -17.73
C LEU A 52 2.99 2.41 -17.97
N THR A 53 2.37 2.66 -19.12
CA THR A 53 1.76 3.95 -19.45
C THR A 53 0.57 4.24 -18.56
N GLU A 54 -0.30 3.26 -18.35
CA GLU A 54 -1.42 3.36 -17.41
C GLU A 54 -0.94 3.60 -15.98
N ARG A 55 0.10 2.89 -15.54
CA ARG A 55 0.70 3.11 -14.22
C ARG A 55 1.21 4.54 -14.06
N ALA A 56 1.98 5.04 -15.03
CA ALA A 56 2.45 6.42 -15.01
C ALA A 56 1.28 7.40 -14.95
N TYR A 57 0.26 7.19 -15.77
CA TYR A 57 -0.92 8.05 -15.80
C TYR A 57 -1.71 8.05 -14.48
N LEU A 58 -1.86 6.90 -13.82
CA LEU A 58 -2.50 6.84 -12.51
C LEU A 58 -1.73 7.64 -11.46
N LEU A 59 -0.40 7.51 -11.43
CA LEU A 59 0.45 8.23 -10.48
C LEU A 59 0.41 9.74 -10.71
N GLU A 60 0.36 10.18 -11.97
CA GLU A 60 0.15 11.59 -12.32
C GLU A 60 -1.22 12.12 -11.85
N LEU A 61 -2.29 11.34 -12.00
CA LEU A 61 -3.61 11.71 -11.48
C LEU A 61 -3.60 11.79 -9.95
N PHE A 62 -2.97 10.81 -9.30
CA PHE A 62 -2.84 10.73 -7.86
C PHE A 62 -2.12 11.96 -7.28
N ASP A 63 -0.97 12.34 -7.84
CA ASP A 63 -0.21 13.52 -7.42
C ASP A 63 -1.03 14.81 -7.65
N ARG A 64 -1.62 14.96 -8.84
CA ARG A 64 -2.39 16.16 -9.20
C ARG A 64 -3.54 16.46 -8.25
N ILE A 65 -4.19 15.44 -7.68
CA ILE A 65 -5.29 15.63 -6.74
C ILE A 65 -4.82 15.81 -5.28
N GLY A 66 -3.51 15.87 -5.05
CA GLY A 66 -2.89 16.04 -3.74
C GLY A 66 -2.72 14.75 -2.95
N GLY A 67 -2.72 13.61 -3.63
CA GLY A 67 -2.59 12.30 -3.01
C GLY A 67 -1.20 12.09 -2.44
N ARG A 68 -1.10 11.41 -1.31
CA ARG A 68 0.18 11.13 -0.66
C ARG A 68 0.22 9.69 -0.14
N ALA A 69 1.38 9.05 -0.18
CA ALA A 69 1.52 7.65 0.20
C ALA A 69 2.76 7.40 1.06
N TRP A 70 2.61 6.55 2.07
CA TRP A 70 3.71 5.81 2.69
C TRP A 70 3.68 4.38 2.18
N VAL A 71 4.84 3.85 1.78
CA VAL A 71 4.98 2.45 1.34
C VAL A 71 6.00 1.77 2.24
N ALA A 72 5.55 0.80 3.02
CA ALA A 72 6.42 -0.08 3.76
C ALA A 72 6.96 -1.17 2.82
N VAL A 73 8.26 -1.46 2.88
CA VAL A 73 8.93 -2.45 2.01
C VAL A 73 9.77 -3.39 2.85
N ALA A 74 9.58 -4.69 2.67
CA ALA A 74 10.45 -5.72 3.21
C ALA A 74 11.02 -6.56 2.06
N LYS A 75 12.35 -6.58 1.95
CA LYS A 75 13.07 -7.50 1.05
C LYS A 75 13.52 -8.71 1.85
N ARG A 76 13.22 -9.92 1.38
CA ARG A 76 13.60 -11.18 2.05
C ARG A 76 15.09 -11.24 2.37
N ALA A 77 15.94 -10.76 1.45
CA ALA A 77 17.39 -10.75 1.63
C ALA A 77 17.87 -9.85 2.78
N ASN A 78 17.06 -8.86 3.17
CA ASN A 78 17.42 -7.85 4.18
C ASN A 78 16.72 -8.09 5.53
N LEU A 79 15.81 -9.06 5.61
CA LEU A 79 15.12 -9.39 6.84
C LEU A 79 16.07 -10.17 7.76
N VAL A 80 16.31 -9.62 8.94
CA VAL A 80 17.08 -10.30 9.99
C VAL A 80 16.32 -11.59 10.37
N PRO A 81 16.97 -12.77 10.40
CA PRO A 81 16.34 -14.00 10.86
C PRO A 81 15.80 -13.85 12.28
N ALA A 82 14.66 -14.46 12.59
CA ALA A 82 14.20 -14.47 13.98
C ALA A 82 15.20 -15.22 14.87
N VAL A 83 15.24 -14.84 16.15
CA VAL A 83 16.15 -15.41 17.18
C VAL A 83 16.10 -16.94 17.23
N ASN A 84 14.98 -17.55 16.81
CA ASN A 84 14.75 -18.99 16.86
C ASN A 84 15.11 -19.73 15.55
N GLY A 85 15.79 -19.08 14.61
CA GLY A 85 16.21 -19.67 13.32
C GLY A 85 15.08 -19.93 12.32
N LYS A 86 13.81 -19.76 12.72
CA LYS A 86 12.66 -19.75 11.81
C LYS A 86 12.47 -18.34 11.26
N GLY A 87 12.43 -18.20 9.94
CA GLY A 87 12.05 -16.93 9.31
C GLY A 87 10.64 -16.50 9.74
N PRO A 88 10.32 -15.20 9.66
CA PRO A 88 8.99 -14.73 9.98
C PRO A 88 7.91 -15.38 9.09
N SER A 89 6.69 -15.52 9.61
CA SER A 89 5.55 -15.95 8.79
C SER A 89 5.12 -14.82 7.85
N ASP A 90 4.50 -15.19 6.73
CA ASP A 90 3.96 -14.21 5.77
C ASP A 90 2.93 -13.29 6.43
N LEU A 91 2.11 -13.82 7.35
CA LEU A 91 1.13 -13.05 8.13
C LEU A 91 1.78 -12.07 9.12
N ALA A 92 2.86 -12.48 9.80
CA ALA A 92 3.59 -11.59 10.69
C ALA A 92 4.24 -10.44 9.90
N LEU A 93 4.74 -10.74 8.70
CA LEU A 93 5.27 -9.72 7.79
C LEU A 93 4.18 -8.75 7.31
N TYR A 94 3.03 -9.28 6.92
CA TYR A 94 1.87 -8.49 6.51
C TYR A 94 1.47 -7.48 7.60
N GLY A 95 1.27 -7.97 8.83
CA GLY A 95 0.89 -7.12 9.96
C GLY A 95 1.93 -6.05 10.28
N ALA A 96 3.21 -6.41 10.29
CA ALA A 96 4.30 -5.47 10.58
C ALA A 96 4.47 -4.39 9.49
N LEU A 97 4.28 -4.74 8.22
CA LEU A 97 4.34 -3.76 7.13
C LEU A 97 3.14 -2.81 7.15
N LEU A 98 1.94 -3.33 7.42
CA LEU A 98 0.74 -2.52 7.56
C LEU A 98 0.89 -1.52 8.72
N ASP A 99 1.30 -2.00 9.89
CA ASP A 99 1.54 -1.17 11.07
C ASP A 99 2.60 -0.09 10.80
N LEU A 100 3.72 -0.47 10.17
CA LEU A 100 4.76 0.49 9.79
C LEU A 100 4.23 1.57 8.85
N ALA A 101 3.49 1.20 7.80
CA ALA A 101 2.97 2.16 6.82
C ALA A 101 1.95 3.12 7.44
N VAL A 102 1.03 2.60 8.28
CA VAL A 102 0.01 3.41 8.96
C VAL A 102 0.62 4.29 10.05
N SER A 103 1.54 3.77 10.86
CA SER A 103 2.20 4.51 11.94
C SER A 103 3.02 5.70 11.43
N ARG A 104 3.53 5.64 10.19
CA ARG A 104 4.21 6.77 9.55
C ARG A 104 3.29 7.95 9.25
N TRP A 105 1.98 7.73 9.15
CA TRP A 105 1.01 8.79 8.97
C TRP A 105 0.70 9.57 10.25
N LEU A 106 0.71 8.91 11.40
CA LEU A 106 0.27 9.49 12.68
C LEU A 106 0.92 10.85 13.01
N PRO A 107 2.24 11.06 12.81
CA PRO A 107 2.85 12.37 13.08
C PRO A 107 2.46 13.44 12.06
N GLU A 108 2.24 13.07 10.78
CA GLU A 108 2.03 14.02 9.68
C GLU A 108 0.62 14.60 9.65
N THR A 109 -0.34 13.85 10.17
CA THR A 109 -1.73 14.23 10.30
C THR A 109 -2.04 14.94 11.62
N GLY A 110 -1.04 15.11 12.47
CA GLY A 110 -1.06 16.01 13.62
C GLY A 110 -2.19 15.76 14.63
N GLY A 111 -2.67 14.53 14.80
CA GLY A 111 -3.77 14.32 15.74
C GLY A 111 -5.18 14.16 15.13
N VAL A 112 -5.36 14.36 13.83
CA VAL A 112 -6.70 14.39 13.19
C VAL A 112 -7.26 13.02 12.80
N CYS A 113 -8.46 12.72 13.29
CA CYS A 113 -9.17 11.47 13.03
C CYS A 113 -9.15 11.04 11.55
N THR A 114 -8.52 9.91 11.23
CA THR A 114 -8.41 9.38 9.87
C THR A 114 -8.78 7.89 9.88
N ASP A 115 -9.81 7.53 9.12
CA ASP A 115 -10.19 6.13 8.97
C ASP A 115 -9.12 5.37 8.16
N VAL A 116 -8.89 4.13 8.53
CA VAL A 116 -7.99 3.20 7.84
C VAL A 116 -8.84 2.11 7.19
N VAL A 117 -8.71 1.97 5.88
CA VAL A 117 -9.44 0.98 5.07
C VAL A 117 -8.44 0.00 4.49
N ILE A 118 -8.51 -1.25 4.92
CA ILE A 118 -7.54 -2.30 4.60
C ILE A 118 -8.19 -3.27 3.59
N ASP A 119 -7.47 -3.65 2.54
CA ASP A 119 -7.91 -4.70 1.63
C ASP A 119 -8.22 -6.00 2.36
N ASP A 120 -9.29 -6.68 1.95
CA ASP A 120 -9.76 -7.92 2.57
C ASP A 120 -9.50 -9.19 1.74
N GLY A 121 -8.72 -9.09 0.66
CA GLY A 121 -8.58 -10.14 -0.34
C GLY A 121 -7.52 -11.21 -0.06
N ARG A 122 -6.52 -10.92 0.81
CA ARG A 122 -5.33 -11.78 0.96
C ARG A 122 -5.51 -13.00 1.85
N TYR A 123 -6.13 -12.84 3.01
CA TYR A 123 -6.24 -13.89 4.04
C TYR A 123 -7.70 -14.18 4.39
N ASP A 124 -7.92 -15.24 5.17
CA ASP A 124 -9.25 -15.56 5.70
C ASP A 124 -9.84 -14.37 6.49
N PRO A 125 -11.15 -14.09 6.38
CA PRO A 125 -11.79 -12.97 7.07
C PRO A 125 -11.55 -12.92 8.59
N ALA A 126 -11.44 -14.07 9.27
CA ALA A 126 -11.16 -14.10 10.70
C ALA A 126 -9.73 -13.63 11.02
N ILE A 127 -8.76 -13.97 10.16
CA ILE A 127 -7.37 -13.52 10.28
C ILE A 127 -7.31 -12.00 10.06
N LEU A 128 -7.96 -11.50 9.02
CA LEU A 128 -7.96 -10.08 8.70
C LEU A 128 -8.69 -9.25 9.76
N ALA A 129 -9.74 -9.80 10.40
CA ALA A 129 -10.39 -9.15 11.53
C ALA A 129 -9.42 -8.94 12.71
N ASN A 130 -8.59 -9.93 13.02
CA ASN A 130 -7.57 -9.80 14.07
C ASN A 130 -6.50 -8.76 13.71
N VAL A 131 -6.07 -8.71 12.44
CA VAL A 131 -5.12 -7.69 11.97
C VAL A 131 -5.75 -6.30 12.07
N ARG A 132 -6.99 -6.12 11.60
CA ARG A 132 -7.76 -4.88 11.75
C ARG A 132 -7.84 -4.45 13.21
N ASP A 133 -8.12 -5.36 14.14
CA ASP A 133 -8.24 -5.02 15.57
C ASP A 133 -6.91 -4.60 16.18
N THR A 134 -5.80 -5.18 15.72
CA THR A 134 -4.45 -4.75 16.09
C THR A 134 -4.18 -3.32 15.62
N ILE A 135 -4.52 -3.01 14.37
CA ILE A 135 -4.41 -1.63 13.84
C ILE A 135 -5.34 -0.69 14.60
N GLN A 136 -6.58 -1.07 14.87
CA GLN A 136 -7.54 -0.27 15.64
C GLN A 136 -7.01 0.09 17.03
N ALA A 137 -6.32 -0.85 17.70
CA ALA A 137 -5.67 -0.60 18.98
C ALA A 137 -4.49 0.38 18.84
N GLY A 138 -3.65 0.21 17.81
CA GLY A 138 -2.53 1.10 17.51
C GLY A 138 -2.96 2.54 17.15
N LEU A 139 -4.16 2.71 16.59
CA LEU A 139 -4.74 4.03 16.32
C LEU A 139 -5.09 4.82 17.59
N ALA A 140 -5.11 4.23 18.79
CA ALA A 140 -5.32 4.97 20.05
C ALA A 140 -6.54 5.94 20.06
N GLY A 141 -7.66 5.55 19.43
CA GLY A 141 -8.90 6.35 19.38
C GLY A 141 -8.96 7.41 18.26
N TRP A 142 -7.96 7.42 17.39
CA TRP A 142 -7.73 8.42 16.36
C TRP A 142 -8.43 8.13 15.02
N GLY A 143 -9.33 7.16 14.97
CA GLY A 143 -9.97 6.73 13.73
C GLY A 143 -10.50 5.32 13.82
N ARG A 144 -11.17 4.87 12.75
CA ARG A 144 -11.65 3.51 12.65
C ARG A 144 -10.86 2.71 11.63
N ALA A 145 -10.37 1.55 12.04
CA ALA A 145 -9.88 0.54 11.11
C ALA A 145 -11.04 -0.29 10.57
N SER A 146 -11.08 -0.51 9.26
CA SER A 146 -12.11 -1.29 8.57
C SER A 146 -11.51 -2.13 7.45
N LEU A 147 -12.21 -3.19 7.08
CA LEU A 147 -11.86 -4.06 5.97
C LEU A 147 -12.76 -3.71 4.77
N ALA A 148 -12.23 -3.78 3.55
CA ALA A 148 -12.99 -3.51 2.34
C ALA A 148 -12.61 -4.43 1.19
N ASP A 149 -13.62 -4.89 0.44
CA ASP A 149 -13.45 -5.53 -0.86
C ASP A 149 -12.84 -4.53 -1.84
N SER A 150 -11.59 -4.79 -2.27
CA SER A 150 -10.87 -4.00 -3.27
C SER A 150 -11.76 -3.61 -4.45
N ARG A 151 -12.61 -4.52 -4.97
CA ARG A 151 -13.48 -4.23 -6.14
C ARG A 151 -14.41 -3.05 -5.94
N ARG A 152 -14.75 -2.75 -4.68
CA ARG A 152 -15.71 -1.72 -4.28
C ARG A 152 -15.04 -0.50 -3.65
N SER A 153 -13.72 -0.49 -3.55
CA SER A 153 -12.95 0.58 -2.92
C SER A 153 -11.93 1.18 -3.90
N ASP A 154 -12.24 2.36 -4.42
CA ASP A 154 -11.37 3.07 -5.36
C ASP A 154 -10.00 3.37 -4.74
N GLY A 155 -9.98 3.76 -3.46
CA GLY A 155 -8.74 4.06 -2.74
C GLY A 155 -7.85 2.83 -2.53
N VAL A 156 -8.43 1.66 -2.24
CA VAL A 156 -7.68 0.40 -2.11
C VAL A 156 -7.07 -0.01 -3.46
N GLN A 157 -7.82 0.11 -4.56
CA GLN A 157 -7.27 -0.16 -5.90
C GLN A 157 -6.11 0.78 -6.27
N ILE A 158 -6.13 2.05 -5.84
CA ILE A 158 -4.98 2.97 -6.01
C ILE A 158 -3.79 2.50 -5.15
N ALA A 159 -4.04 2.06 -3.91
CA ALA A 159 -3.01 1.49 -3.04
C ALA A 159 -2.39 0.22 -3.66
N ASP A 160 -3.16 -0.67 -4.28
CA ASP A 160 -2.64 -1.84 -5.02
C ASP A 160 -1.62 -1.41 -6.08
N VAL A 161 -1.97 -0.41 -6.91
CA VAL A 161 -1.06 0.03 -7.97
C VAL A 161 0.24 0.57 -7.40
N ILE A 162 0.19 1.36 -6.31
CA ILE A 162 1.37 1.91 -5.67
C ILE A 162 2.21 0.79 -5.02
N ALA A 163 1.60 -0.09 -4.23
CA ALA A 163 2.26 -1.24 -3.62
C ALA A 163 2.92 -2.11 -4.69
N ASN A 164 2.17 -2.50 -5.73
CA ASN A 164 2.67 -3.30 -6.84
C ASN A 164 3.82 -2.63 -7.60
N SER A 165 3.83 -1.29 -7.70
CA SER A 165 4.94 -0.55 -8.32
C SER A 165 6.23 -0.77 -7.54
N LEU A 166 6.20 -0.53 -6.23
CA LEU A 166 7.36 -0.69 -5.36
C LEU A 166 7.77 -2.14 -5.21
N PHE A 167 6.82 -3.09 -5.23
CA PHE A 167 7.12 -4.51 -5.25
C PHE A 167 7.96 -4.90 -6.47
N ASN A 168 7.57 -4.47 -7.68
CA ASN A 168 8.34 -4.76 -8.89
C ASN A 168 9.77 -4.22 -8.82
N VAL A 169 9.95 -3.03 -8.21
CA VAL A 169 11.29 -2.47 -7.96
C VAL A 169 12.04 -3.29 -6.92
N ALA A 170 11.39 -3.68 -5.83
CA ALA A 170 12.00 -4.40 -4.72
C ALA A 170 12.49 -5.81 -5.11
N VAL A 171 11.79 -6.48 -6.03
CA VAL A 171 12.17 -7.81 -6.55
C VAL A 171 12.98 -7.75 -7.84
N GLU A 172 13.38 -6.55 -8.29
CA GLU A 172 14.18 -6.36 -9.50
C GLU A 172 13.58 -7.03 -10.74
N SER A 173 12.25 -6.92 -10.89
CA SER A 173 11.55 -7.54 -12.00
C SER A 173 12.04 -6.97 -13.35
N PRO A 174 11.78 -7.65 -14.49
CA PRO A 174 12.15 -7.13 -15.82
C PRO A 174 11.58 -5.72 -16.11
N ARG A 175 10.53 -5.31 -15.41
CA ARG A 175 9.89 -3.99 -15.56
C ARG A 175 10.47 -2.94 -14.60
N ALA A 176 11.27 -3.34 -13.61
CA ALA A 176 11.79 -2.49 -12.55
C ALA A 176 12.50 -1.22 -13.04
N PRO A 177 13.36 -1.23 -14.08
CA PRO A 177 14.03 -0.01 -14.53
C PRO A 177 13.04 1.08 -14.99
N ARG A 178 12.00 0.68 -15.71
CA ARG A 178 10.97 1.61 -16.20
C ARG A 178 10.04 2.07 -15.09
N ILE A 179 9.66 1.18 -14.16
CA ILE A 179 8.85 1.55 -13.00
C ILE A 179 9.63 2.49 -12.07
N THR A 180 10.93 2.27 -11.89
CA THR A 180 11.82 3.18 -11.14
C THR A 180 11.83 4.56 -11.78
N THR A 181 11.95 4.63 -13.11
CA THR A 181 11.89 5.91 -13.85
C THR A 181 10.55 6.63 -13.62
N ILE A 182 9.44 5.89 -13.64
CA ILE A 182 8.10 6.44 -13.38
C ILE A 182 7.98 6.94 -11.94
N LEU A 183 8.50 6.21 -10.95
CA LEU A 183 8.39 6.55 -9.54
C LEU A 183 9.31 7.71 -9.11
N ALA A 184 10.44 7.90 -9.79
CA ALA A 184 11.48 8.87 -9.44
C ALA A 184 10.94 10.28 -9.07
N PRO A 185 10.12 10.96 -9.91
CA PRO A 185 9.62 12.29 -9.56
C PRO A 185 8.75 12.30 -8.30
N PHE A 186 7.94 11.26 -8.07
CA PHE A 186 7.06 11.16 -6.90
C PHE A 186 7.82 10.86 -5.60
N LEU A 187 8.96 10.16 -5.70
CA LEU A 187 9.87 9.93 -4.59
C LEU A 187 10.65 11.20 -4.24
N GLU A 188 11.15 11.91 -5.26
CA GLU A 188 11.87 13.17 -5.09
C GLU A 188 11.00 14.27 -4.45
N SER A 189 9.76 14.41 -4.93
CA SER A 189 8.77 15.36 -4.37
C SER A 189 8.17 14.88 -3.04
N ARG A 190 8.49 13.66 -2.60
CA ARG A 190 7.94 13.00 -1.39
C ARG A 190 6.42 12.89 -1.42
N VAL A 191 5.84 12.80 -2.62
CA VAL A 191 4.44 12.39 -2.84
C VAL A 191 4.28 10.93 -2.40
N ILE A 192 5.23 10.08 -2.80
CA ILE A 192 5.40 8.72 -2.30
C ILE A 192 6.64 8.71 -1.41
N ARG A 193 6.53 8.11 -0.23
CA ARG A 193 7.63 7.92 0.71
C ARG A 193 7.76 6.44 1.03
N VAL A 194 8.99 5.98 1.22
CA VAL A 194 9.29 4.57 1.46
C VAL A 194 9.87 4.39 2.86
N ALA A 195 9.40 3.38 3.58
CA ALA A 195 9.96 2.93 4.85
C ALA A 195 10.36 1.47 4.73
N GLU A 196 11.63 1.15 5.00
CA GLU A 196 12.09 -0.24 4.98
C GLU A 196 11.84 -0.94 6.31
N LEU A 197 11.37 -2.18 6.24
CA LEU A 197 11.25 -3.09 7.38
C LEU A 197 12.35 -4.15 7.29
N THR A 198 13.32 -4.08 8.20
CA THR A 198 14.45 -5.01 8.30
C THR A 198 14.31 -6.01 9.44
N THR A 199 13.44 -5.71 10.41
CA THR A 199 13.16 -6.54 11.59
C THR A 199 11.67 -6.57 11.85
N ILE A 200 11.12 -7.74 12.14
CA ILE A 200 9.71 -7.86 12.55
C ILE A 200 9.65 -7.63 14.06
N PRO A 201 8.81 -6.68 14.55
CA PRO A 201 8.55 -6.52 15.97
C PRO A 201 8.03 -7.83 16.58
N SER A 202 8.62 -8.25 17.70
CA SER A 202 8.25 -9.44 18.46
C SER A 202 6.97 -9.27 19.27
#